data_AF-A0A067BRR8-F1
#
_entry.id   AF-A0A067BRR8-F1
#
_cell.length_a   1.000
_cell.length_b   1.000
_cell.length_c   1.000
_cell.angle_alpha   90.00
_cell.angle_beta   90.00
_cell.angle_gamma   90.00
#
_symmetry.space_group_name_H-M   'P 1'
#
loop_
_entity.id
_entity.type
_entity.pdbx_description
1 polymer ?
#
loop_
_entity_poly.entity_id
_entity_poly.type
_entity_poly.pdbx_seq_one_letter_code
_entity_poly.pdbx_strand_id
1 'polypeptide(L)'
;MRCVLRAVVLVLAAIATTTALSDAISCSTIANCPTVPCHTVSACSCGVCHYTQLAAKTLCPGQSCSNGRPCDDDAKDFCNANGKCVDAVKRAGTKCETPCFKNAKCDGESGMCPATKPSRAGTACTGSNNDGLCDAPDTCDGAGQCKDNYKPKGTLCQAGGGYSNKPSYYCTGTTGTCDSSSVVLAAGKAAPVYEERSGAFVVSAAYVAVGVAGLVVVAAVLVQQRRAPQTVLFVDDGYLPLVM
;
A
#
# COMPACT_ATOMS: atom_id res chain seq x y z
N MET A 1 -19.65 -44.71 -22.05
CA MET A 1 -20.20 -45.94 -21.43
C MET A 1 -19.27 -46.58 -20.39
N ARG A 2 -17.94 -46.58 -20.57
CA ARG A 2 -17.00 -47.19 -19.59
C ARG A 2 -16.83 -46.43 -18.25
N CYS A 3 -17.00 -45.10 -18.19
CA CYS A 3 -17.05 -44.37 -16.90
C CYS A 3 -18.34 -44.69 -16.11
N VAL A 4 -19.50 -44.73 -16.79
CA VAL A 4 -20.81 -44.95 -16.13
C VAL A 4 -20.94 -46.38 -15.60
N LEU A 5 -20.44 -47.37 -16.34
CA LEU A 5 -20.55 -48.78 -15.94
C LEU A 5 -19.62 -49.14 -14.77
N ARG A 6 -18.48 -48.46 -14.59
CA ARG A 6 -17.58 -48.63 -13.43
C ARG A 6 -18.09 -47.92 -12.18
N ALA A 7 -18.75 -46.76 -12.33
CA ALA A 7 -19.39 -46.06 -11.23
C ALA A 7 -20.51 -46.88 -10.58
N VAL A 8 -21.33 -47.57 -11.39
CA VAL A 8 -22.42 -48.42 -10.90
C VAL A 8 -21.92 -49.69 -10.19
N VAL A 9 -20.80 -50.27 -10.64
CA VAL A 9 -20.22 -51.48 -10.03
C VAL A 9 -19.53 -51.20 -8.67
N LEU A 10 -18.95 -50.01 -8.48
CA LEU A 10 -18.38 -49.61 -7.19
C LEU A 10 -19.43 -49.21 -6.15
N VAL A 11 -20.60 -48.71 -6.58
CA VAL A 11 -21.70 -48.33 -5.68
C VAL A 11 -22.35 -49.55 -5.00
N LEU A 12 -22.28 -50.74 -5.62
CA LEU A 12 -22.81 -51.97 -5.02
C LEU A 12 -21.85 -52.69 -4.05
N ALA A 13 -20.58 -52.27 -3.96
CA ALA A 13 -19.57 -52.92 -3.11
C ALA A 13 -19.17 -52.12 -1.86
N ALA A 14 -19.65 -50.88 -1.70
CA ALA A 14 -19.25 -49.99 -0.60
C ALA A 14 -20.42 -49.63 0.33
N ILE A 15 -21.02 -50.65 0.96
CA ILE A 15 -21.83 -50.45 2.17
C ILE A 15 -20.90 -50.63 3.38
N ALA A 16 -20.00 -49.67 3.61
CA ALA A 16 -19.33 -49.46 4.89
C ALA A 16 -18.62 -48.11 4.88
N THR A 17 -19.25 -47.13 5.53
CA THR A 17 -18.62 -45.98 6.19
C THR A 17 -17.59 -45.19 5.39
N THR A 18 -18.04 -44.29 4.52
CA THR A 18 -17.47 -42.93 4.46
C THR A 18 -18.53 -41.99 3.90
N THR A 19 -18.93 -41.00 4.68
CA THR A 19 -19.60 -39.80 4.16
C THR A 19 -18.57 -39.06 3.29
N ALA A 20 -18.45 -39.46 2.03
CA ALA A 20 -17.66 -38.74 1.04
C ALA A 20 -18.32 -37.37 0.82
N LEU A 21 -17.52 -36.32 0.96
CA LEU A 21 -17.85 -34.94 0.57
C LEU A 21 -18.51 -34.97 -0.82
N SER A 22 -19.81 -34.76 -0.88
CA SER A 22 -20.62 -35.07 -2.06
C SER A 22 -20.74 -33.93 -3.08
N ASP A 23 -19.84 -32.95 -3.04
CA ASP A 23 -19.65 -32.00 -4.14
C ASP A 23 -18.39 -32.40 -4.90
N ALA A 24 -18.57 -33.22 -5.94
CA ALA A 24 -17.49 -33.64 -6.82
C ALA A 24 -16.86 -32.40 -7.50
N ILE A 25 -15.67 -32.00 -7.04
CA ILE A 25 -14.95 -30.85 -7.60
C ILE A 25 -14.57 -31.15 -9.05
N SER A 26 -15.08 -30.36 -9.98
CA SER A 26 -14.88 -30.57 -11.42
C SER A 26 -13.47 -30.16 -11.87
N CYS A 27 -12.89 -30.89 -12.82
CA CYS A 27 -11.60 -30.58 -13.43
C CYS A 27 -11.54 -31.01 -14.90
N SER A 28 -10.69 -30.34 -15.68
CA SER A 28 -10.26 -30.81 -17.01
C SER A 28 -8.84 -31.40 -16.97
N THR A 29 -8.00 -30.89 -16.08
CA THR A 29 -6.67 -31.43 -15.75
C THR A 29 -6.43 -31.38 -14.25
N ILE A 30 -5.41 -32.09 -13.76
CA ILE A 30 -5.02 -32.06 -12.34
C ILE A 30 -4.65 -30.65 -11.82
N ALA A 31 -4.23 -29.75 -12.72
CA ALA A 31 -3.88 -28.38 -12.35
C ALA A 31 -5.10 -27.51 -12.01
N ASN A 32 -6.30 -27.92 -12.39
CA ASN A 32 -7.54 -27.21 -12.07
C ASN A 32 -8.11 -27.60 -10.71
N CYS A 33 -7.58 -28.65 -10.09
CA CYS A 33 -8.03 -29.09 -8.80
C CYS A 33 -7.53 -28.12 -7.72
N PRO A 34 -8.43 -27.59 -6.87
CA PRO A 34 -8.02 -26.76 -5.75
C PRO A 34 -7.16 -27.57 -4.79
N THR A 35 -6.27 -26.87 -4.09
CA THR A 35 -5.51 -27.44 -3.00
C THR A 35 -6.44 -27.73 -1.83
N VAL A 36 -6.28 -28.91 -1.25
CA VAL A 36 -7.00 -29.33 -0.05
C VAL A 36 -5.94 -29.68 0.98
N PRO A 37 -5.96 -29.06 2.18
CA PRO A 37 -5.00 -29.38 3.24
C PRO A 37 -4.98 -30.88 3.51
N CYS A 38 -3.79 -31.43 3.78
CA CYS A 38 -3.59 -32.84 4.09
C CYS A 38 -3.97 -33.84 2.99
N HIS A 39 -4.11 -33.36 1.75
CA HIS A 39 -4.39 -34.19 0.58
C HIS A 39 -3.50 -33.80 -0.59
N THR A 40 -3.21 -34.76 -1.46
CA THR A 40 -2.58 -34.52 -2.76
C THR A 40 -3.52 -34.92 -3.87
N VAL A 41 -3.52 -34.14 -4.96
CA VAL A 41 -4.32 -34.47 -6.14
C VAL A 41 -3.68 -35.69 -6.81
N SER A 42 -4.41 -36.80 -6.85
CA SER A 42 -3.93 -38.07 -7.40
C SER A 42 -4.30 -38.24 -8.87
N ALA A 43 -5.45 -37.72 -9.29
CA ALA A 43 -5.88 -37.73 -10.69
C ALA A 43 -7.01 -36.72 -10.95
N CYS A 44 -7.22 -36.40 -12.22
CA CYS A 44 -8.48 -35.84 -12.72
C CYS A 44 -9.11 -36.89 -13.63
N SER A 45 -10.18 -37.56 -13.19
CA SER A 45 -10.79 -38.67 -13.92
C SER A 45 -12.28 -38.45 -14.14
N CYS A 46 -12.75 -38.70 -15.35
CA CYS A 46 -14.12 -38.42 -15.79
C CYS A 46 -14.60 -37.00 -15.40
N GLY A 47 -13.70 -36.00 -15.41
CA GLY A 47 -14.01 -34.61 -15.09
C GLY A 47 -14.04 -34.27 -13.60
N VAL A 48 -13.58 -35.16 -12.71
CA VAL A 48 -13.62 -35.00 -11.25
C VAL A 48 -12.22 -35.15 -10.63
N CYS A 49 -11.92 -34.29 -9.66
CA CYS A 49 -10.69 -34.35 -8.89
C CYS A 49 -10.69 -35.53 -7.91
N HIS A 50 -9.63 -36.32 -7.98
CA HIS A 50 -9.34 -37.36 -7.00
C HIS A 50 -8.20 -36.92 -6.10
N TYR A 51 -8.38 -37.21 -4.81
CA TYR A 51 -7.44 -36.84 -3.77
C TYR A 51 -6.96 -38.10 -3.05
N THR A 52 -5.69 -38.12 -2.69
CA THR A 52 -5.11 -39.10 -1.77
C THR A 52 -4.76 -38.39 -0.47
N GLN A 53 -5.21 -38.94 0.65
CA GLN A 53 -4.88 -38.40 1.96
C GLN A 53 -3.37 -38.53 2.22
N LEU A 54 -2.76 -37.47 2.74
CA LEU A 54 -1.40 -37.51 3.24
C LEU A 54 -1.34 -38.32 4.55
N ALA A 55 -0.15 -38.84 4.86
CA ALA A 55 0.05 -39.60 6.10
C ALA A 55 -0.22 -38.72 7.33
N ALA A 56 -0.70 -39.34 8.41
CA ALA A 56 -0.80 -38.65 9.69
C ALA A 56 0.59 -38.13 10.10
N LYS A 57 0.62 -36.97 10.75
CA LYS A 57 1.82 -36.21 11.14
C LYS A 57 2.59 -35.56 9.99
N THR A 58 2.13 -35.66 8.73
CA THR A 58 2.65 -34.78 7.68
C THR A 58 2.37 -33.32 8.03
N LEU A 59 3.35 -32.44 7.86
CA LEU A 59 3.19 -31.02 8.15
C LEU A 59 2.23 -30.36 7.15
N CYS A 60 1.37 -29.47 7.65
CA CYS A 60 0.47 -28.64 6.87
C CYS A 60 0.51 -27.18 7.35
N PRO A 61 1.66 -26.48 7.17
CA PRO A 61 1.91 -25.24 7.89
C PRO A 61 0.91 -24.12 7.59
N GLY A 62 0.31 -23.53 8.64
CA GLY A 62 -0.64 -22.42 8.52
C GLY A 62 -1.92 -22.76 7.75
N GLN A 63 -2.33 -24.04 7.78
CA GLN A 63 -3.56 -24.52 7.14
C GLN A 63 -4.57 -25.11 8.13
N SER A 64 -4.33 -24.94 9.42
CA SER A 64 -5.21 -25.37 10.50
C SER A 64 -6.31 -24.34 10.79
N CYS A 65 -6.99 -24.38 11.94
CA CYS A 65 -8.05 -23.43 12.27
C CYS A 65 -7.59 -22.27 13.16
N SER A 66 -6.39 -22.40 13.75
CA SER A 66 -5.81 -21.41 14.66
C SER A 66 -4.80 -20.47 13.99
N ASN A 67 -4.64 -20.55 12.67
CA ASN A 67 -3.56 -19.87 11.97
C ASN A 67 -3.43 -18.39 12.32
N GLY A 68 -2.19 -17.95 12.55
CA GLY A 68 -1.85 -16.56 12.86
C GLY A 68 -2.26 -16.10 14.27
N ARG A 69 -2.77 -16.99 15.13
CA ARG A 69 -3.03 -16.64 16.52
C ARG A 69 -1.73 -16.63 17.34
N PRO A 70 -1.61 -15.81 18.40
CA PRO A 70 -0.33 -15.58 19.07
C PRO A 70 0.28 -16.81 19.76
N CYS A 71 -0.53 -17.78 20.17
CA CYS A 71 -0.07 -19.02 20.81
C CYS A 71 -0.04 -20.21 19.81
N ASP A 72 -0.39 -20.00 18.54
CA ASP A 72 -0.42 -21.03 17.50
C ASP A 72 0.96 -21.23 16.86
N ASP A 73 1.38 -22.47 16.67
CA ASP A 73 2.64 -22.85 16.03
C ASP A 73 2.37 -23.27 14.58
N ASP A 74 1.99 -22.28 13.75
CA ASP A 74 1.60 -22.48 12.34
C ASP A 74 2.59 -23.37 11.58
N ALA A 75 3.89 -23.23 11.86
CA ALA A 75 4.95 -23.99 11.19
C ALA A 75 4.89 -25.50 11.45
N LYS A 76 4.21 -25.92 12.52
CA LYS A 76 4.15 -27.29 13.01
C LYS A 76 2.77 -27.92 12.93
N ASP A 77 1.79 -27.22 12.39
CA ASP A 77 0.49 -27.80 12.06
C ASP A 77 0.66 -29.11 11.30
N PHE A 78 -0.20 -30.08 11.59
CA PHE A 78 -0.02 -31.44 11.08
C PHE A 78 -1.33 -32.13 10.74
N CYS A 79 -1.24 -33.10 9.82
CA CYS A 79 -2.35 -33.91 9.41
C CYS A 79 -2.71 -34.95 10.47
N ASN A 80 -3.97 -35.03 10.86
CA ASN A 80 -4.45 -36.13 11.70
C ASN A 80 -4.79 -37.38 10.85
N ALA A 81 -5.18 -38.47 11.51
CA ALA A 81 -5.53 -39.73 10.85
C ALA A 81 -6.74 -39.63 9.90
N ASN A 82 -7.57 -38.59 10.04
CA ASN A 82 -8.75 -38.34 9.23
C ASN A 82 -8.49 -37.37 8.06
N GLY A 83 -7.24 -36.99 7.81
CA GLY A 83 -6.90 -36.08 6.71
C GLY A 83 -7.26 -34.62 6.97
N LYS A 84 -7.49 -34.25 8.22
CA LYS A 84 -7.68 -32.84 8.62
C LYS A 84 -6.34 -32.26 9.08
N CYS A 85 -6.03 -31.05 8.62
CA CYS A 85 -4.94 -30.27 9.20
C CYS A 85 -5.38 -29.77 10.59
N VAL A 86 -4.63 -30.11 11.62
CA VAL A 86 -4.91 -29.74 13.01
C VAL A 86 -3.79 -28.89 13.58
N ASP A 87 -4.18 -28.02 14.49
CA ASP A 87 -3.32 -27.02 15.11
C ASP A 87 -2.17 -27.68 15.88
N ALA A 88 -0.95 -27.18 15.68
CA ALA A 88 0.11 -27.34 16.65
C ALA A 88 0.20 -26.09 17.50
N VAL A 89 0.29 -26.25 18.82
CA VAL A 89 0.31 -25.11 19.75
C VAL A 89 1.71 -24.88 20.32
N LYS A 90 2.05 -23.61 20.57
CA LYS A 90 3.30 -23.25 21.24
C LYS A 90 3.31 -23.82 22.65
N ARG A 91 4.51 -24.12 23.16
CA ARG A 91 4.68 -24.71 24.50
C ARG A 91 4.14 -23.78 25.60
N ALA A 92 3.64 -24.38 26.67
CA ALA A 92 3.25 -23.68 27.88
C ALA A 92 4.36 -22.73 28.36
N GLY A 93 3.99 -21.51 28.76
CA GLY A 93 4.91 -20.49 29.25
C GLY A 93 5.55 -19.61 28.16
N THR A 94 5.40 -19.97 26.89
CA THR A 94 5.80 -19.12 25.75
C THR A 94 5.06 -17.79 25.84
N LYS A 95 5.76 -16.67 25.59
CA LYS A 95 5.15 -15.34 25.67
C LYS A 95 4.05 -15.25 24.60
N CYS A 96 2.83 -14.94 25.03
CA CYS A 96 1.70 -14.79 24.13
C CYS A 96 1.38 -13.31 24.06
N GLU A 97 2.07 -12.62 23.14
CA GLU A 97 1.95 -11.18 23.00
C GLU A 97 0.62 -10.84 22.34
N THR A 98 -0.26 -10.24 23.11
CA THR A 98 -1.34 -9.40 22.58
C THR A 98 -1.10 -7.98 23.05
N PRO A 99 -1.55 -6.98 22.29
CA PRO A 99 -1.20 -5.58 22.56
C PRO A 99 -1.61 -5.11 23.98
N CYS A 100 -2.66 -5.71 24.56
CA CYS A 100 -3.19 -5.34 25.87
C CYS A 100 -3.08 -6.41 26.96
N PHE A 101 -2.41 -7.54 26.73
CA PHE A 101 -2.08 -8.52 27.77
C PHE A 101 -0.57 -8.78 27.83
N LYS A 102 0.18 -7.84 28.42
CA LYS A 102 1.64 -7.84 28.44
C LYS A 102 2.31 -9.05 29.11
N ASN A 103 1.56 -9.80 29.93
CA ASN A 103 2.04 -10.95 30.69
C ASN A 103 1.35 -12.26 30.30
N ALA A 104 0.54 -12.27 29.24
CA ALA A 104 -0.09 -13.50 28.79
C ALA A 104 0.99 -14.49 28.30
N LYS A 105 0.77 -15.77 28.62
CA LYS A 105 1.65 -16.88 28.26
C LYS A 105 0.79 -17.99 27.71
N CYS A 106 1.26 -18.69 26.68
CA CYS A 106 0.58 -19.87 26.15
C CYS A 106 0.35 -20.89 27.28
N ASP A 107 -0.81 -21.54 27.27
CA ASP A 107 -1.12 -22.68 28.15
C ASP A 107 -0.55 -24.00 27.61
N GLY A 108 -0.25 -24.05 26.31
CA GLY A 108 0.17 -25.27 25.62
C GLY A 108 -0.98 -26.11 25.08
N GLU A 109 -2.19 -25.57 25.06
CA GLU A 109 -3.42 -26.25 24.62
C GLU A 109 -4.20 -25.46 23.56
N SER A 110 -4.11 -24.12 23.58
CA SER A 110 -4.81 -23.24 22.65
C SER A 110 -3.86 -22.41 21.78
N GLY A 111 -4.26 -22.16 20.54
CA GLY A 111 -3.64 -21.14 19.68
C GLY A 111 -3.90 -19.71 20.15
N MET A 112 -4.86 -19.49 21.07
CA MET A 112 -5.18 -18.17 21.64
C MET A 112 -4.41 -17.87 22.93
N CYS A 113 -4.17 -16.59 23.20
CA CYS A 113 -3.72 -16.16 24.54
C CYS A 113 -4.77 -16.56 25.58
N PRO A 114 -4.39 -17.19 26.71
CA PRO A 114 -5.30 -17.34 27.82
C PRO A 114 -5.61 -15.96 28.42
N ALA A 115 -6.84 -15.82 28.92
CA ALA A 115 -7.27 -14.60 29.59
C ALA A 115 -6.41 -14.37 30.84
N THR A 116 -5.72 -13.23 30.89
CA THR A 116 -4.99 -12.75 32.07
C THR A 116 -5.54 -11.39 32.47
N LYS A 117 -5.03 -10.79 33.54
CA LYS A 117 -5.45 -9.43 33.91
C LYS A 117 -5.07 -8.45 32.78
N PRO A 118 -6.03 -7.73 32.18
CA PRO A 118 -5.75 -6.80 31.09
C PRO A 118 -4.89 -5.64 31.57
N SER A 119 -4.14 -5.05 30.64
CA SER A 119 -3.40 -3.81 30.86
C SER A 119 -4.37 -2.68 31.21
N ARG A 120 -3.91 -1.69 31.98
CA ARG A 120 -4.74 -0.54 32.37
C ARG A 120 -5.18 0.26 31.14
N ALA A 121 -6.35 0.91 31.24
CA ALA A 121 -6.80 1.85 30.22
C ALA A 121 -5.74 2.93 29.95
N GLY A 122 -5.54 3.29 28.68
CA GLY A 122 -4.51 4.24 28.26
C GLY A 122 -3.10 3.66 28.07
N THR A 123 -2.90 2.37 28.37
CA THR A 123 -1.60 1.71 28.08
C THR A 123 -1.38 1.66 26.57
N ALA A 124 -0.22 2.13 26.09
CA ALA A 124 0.12 2.06 24.68
C ALA A 124 0.08 0.61 24.16
N CYS A 125 -0.50 0.45 22.98
CA CYS A 125 -0.64 -0.80 22.26
C CYS A 125 -0.50 -0.55 20.74
N THR A 126 -0.49 -1.61 19.93
CA THR A 126 -0.51 -1.53 18.47
C THR A 126 -1.80 -2.19 17.99
N GLY A 127 -2.66 -1.41 17.36
CA GLY A 127 -3.98 -1.82 16.93
C GLY A 127 -3.98 -2.37 15.50
N SER A 128 -5.13 -2.29 14.83
CA SER A 128 -5.31 -2.86 13.47
C SER A 128 -5.06 -1.84 12.36
N ASN A 129 -5.18 -0.54 12.64
CA ASN A 129 -5.02 0.53 11.66
C ASN A 129 -3.86 1.44 12.04
N ASN A 130 -2.64 1.07 11.62
CA ASN A 130 -1.43 1.79 11.97
C ASN A 130 -0.83 2.52 10.75
N ASP A 131 0.12 3.43 11.02
CA ASP A 131 1.04 4.05 10.05
C ASP A 131 0.38 4.97 9.00
N GLY A 132 -0.93 5.20 9.13
CA GLY A 132 -1.64 6.16 8.30
C GLY A 132 -1.32 7.61 8.66
N LEU A 133 -1.44 8.53 7.70
CA LEU A 133 -1.20 9.97 7.93
C LEU A 133 -2.15 10.59 8.98
N CYS A 134 -3.32 9.99 9.18
CA CYS A 134 -4.31 10.34 10.21
C CYS A 134 -4.29 9.39 11.42
N ASP A 135 -3.32 8.49 11.51
CA ASP A 135 -3.17 7.58 12.63
C ASP A 135 -2.68 8.31 13.89
N ALA A 136 -3.12 7.84 15.06
CA ALA A 136 -2.71 8.34 16.36
C ALA A 136 -2.41 7.16 17.31
N PRO A 137 -1.56 7.35 18.34
CA PRO A 137 -1.14 6.23 19.20
C PRO A 137 -2.31 5.46 19.81
N ASP A 138 -2.31 4.15 19.60
CA ASP A 138 -3.36 3.27 20.11
C ASP A 138 -3.23 3.02 21.61
N THR A 139 -4.38 2.79 22.25
CA THR A 139 -4.43 2.60 23.69
C THR A 139 -5.35 1.47 24.09
N CYS A 140 -4.96 0.75 25.14
CA CYS A 140 -5.80 -0.26 25.75
C CYS A 140 -7.02 0.37 26.40
N ASP A 141 -8.15 -0.32 26.35
CA ASP A 141 -9.41 0.11 26.97
C ASP A 141 -9.57 -0.29 28.45
N GLY A 142 -8.65 -1.10 28.97
CA GLY A 142 -8.74 -1.67 30.33
C GLY A 142 -9.54 -2.97 30.42
N ALA A 143 -10.23 -3.38 29.36
CA ALA A 143 -10.94 -4.65 29.22
C ALA A 143 -10.15 -5.67 28.37
N GLY A 144 -9.03 -5.26 27.79
CA GLY A 144 -8.12 -6.13 27.04
C GLY A 144 -8.15 -5.91 25.53
N GLN A 145 -8.89 -4.91 25.05
CA GLN A 145 -8.87 -4.53 23.64
C GLN A 145 -7.94 -3.35 23.42
N CYS A 146 -7.17 -3.40 22.33
CA CYS A 146 -6.42 -2.25 21.84
C CYS A 146 -7.35 -1.43 20.95
N LYS A 147 -7.55 -0.17 21.30
CA LYS A 147 -8.39 0.75 20.54
C LYS A 147 -7.53 1.57 19.60
N ASP A 148 -7.85 1.46 18.31
CA ASP A 148 -7.33 2.32 17.27
C ASP A 148 -7.71 3.77 17.57
N ASN A 149 -6.73 4.66 17.65
CA ASN A 149 -6.97 6.09 17.82
C ASN A 149 -6.64 6.85 16.55
N TYR A 150 -7.37 7.93 16.29
CA TYR A 150 -7.18 8.73 15.07
C TYR A 150 -6.94 10.19 15.40
N LYS A 151 -6.20 10.87 14.54
CA LYS A 151 -6.05 12.33 14.63
C LYS A 151 -7.42 13.00 14.54
N PRO A 152 -7.65 14.13 15.24
CA PRO A 152 -8.93 14.82 15.23
C PRO A 152 -9.43 15.17 13.83
N LYS A 153 -10.75 15.21 13.67
CA LYS A 153 -11.40 15.65 12.42
C LYS A 153 -10.87 17.03 12.00
N GLY A 154 -10.54 17.17 10.72
CA GLY A 154 -10.01 18.43 10.16
C GLY A 154 -8.51 18.62 10.34
N THR A 155 -7.79 17.66 10.94
CA THR A 155 -6.32 17.65 10.91
C THR A 155 -5.85 17.54 9.46
N LEU A 156 -4.93 18.43 9.04
CA LEU A 156 -4.34 18.35 7.70
C LEU A 156 -3.62 17.02 7.54
N CYS A 157 -4.07 16.21 6.59
CA CYS A 157 -3.54 14.88 6.35
C CYS A 157 -2.46 14.91 5.27
N GLN A 158 -2.80 15.52 4.13
CA GLN A 158 -1.89 15.70 3.01
C GLN A 158 -2.10 17.09 2.41
N ALA A 159 -1.03 17.86 2.35
CA ALA A 159 -1.05 19.18 1.72
C ALA A 159 -1.20 19.05 0.20
N GLY A 160 -2.12 19.82 -0.37
CA GLY A 160 -2.20 20.06 -1.80
C GLY A 160 -1.01 20.88 -2.32
N GLY A 161 -0.73 20.75 -3.61
CA GLY A 161 0.31 21.53 -4.29
C GLY A 161 -0.28 22.76 -4.95
N GLY A 162 0.11 23.96 -4.50
CA GLY A 162 -0.43 25.24 -5.00
C GLY A 162 -0.25 25.48 -6.51
N TYR A 163 0.70 24.80 -7.14
CA TYR A 163 0.94 24.86 -8.60
C TYR A 163 0.44 23.61 -9.35
N SER A 164 0.04 22.55 -8.65
CA SER A 164 -0.20 21.23 -9.26
C SER A 164 -1.66 20.82 -9.32
N ASN A 165 -2.62 21.72 -9.05
CA ASN A 165 -4.04 21.39 -8.91
C ASN A 165 -4.29 20.17 -8.00
N LYS A 166 -3.37 19.88 -7.07
CA LYS A 166 -3.51 18.76 -6.15
C LYS A 166 -4.33 19.26 -4.96
N PRO A 167 -5.48 18.63 -4.67
CA PRO A 167 -6.28 19.02 -3.52
C PRO A 167 -5.57 18.71 -2.21
N SER A 168 -5.90 19.46 -1.16
CA SER A 168 -5.55 19.08 0.21
C SER A 168 -6.57 18.09 0.74
N TYR A 169 -6.11 17.13 1.56
CA TYR A 169 -6.95 16.16 2.24
C TYR A 169 -6.80 16.27 3.76
N TYR A 170 -7.87 15.95 4.48
CA TYR A 170 -7.96 16.08 5.93
C TYR A 170 -8.41 14.79 6.59
N CYS A 171 -8.17 14.67 7.89
CA CYS A 171 -8.61 13.53 8.67
C CYS A 171 -10.11 13.60 8.98
N THR A 172 -10.78 12.44 8.94
CA THR A 172 -12.18 12.29 9.36
C THR A 172 -12.34 12.27 10.88
N GLY A 173 -11.29 11.87 11.61
CA GLY A 173 -11.36 11.52 13.03
C GLY A 173 -11.78 10.06 13.31
N THR A 174 -11.99 9.26 12.26
CA THR A 174 -12.50 7.88 12.40
C THR A 174 -11.69 6.85 11.61
N THR A 175 -10.68 7.28 10.85
CA THR A 175 -9.82 6.41 10.02
C THR A 175 -8.37 6.90 10.06
N GLY A 176 -7.41 5.97 9.93
CA GLY A 176 -5.98 6.29 9.88
C GLY A 176 -5.53 6.92 8.55
N THR A 177 -6.37 6.88 7.51
CA THR A 177 -6.08 7.44 6.18
C THR A 177 -6.73 8.82 5.96
N CYS A 178 -6.21 9.56 4.98
CA CYS A 178 -6.80 10.83 4.56
C CYS A 178 -8.20 10.62 3.96
N ASP A 179 -9.12 11.54 4.26
CA ASP A 179 -10.43 11.57 3.61
C ASP A 179 -10.31 12.10 2.19
N SER A 180 -10.49 11.22 1.19
CA SER A 180 -10.51 11.58 -0.22
C SER A 180 -11.72 12.44 -0.63
N SER A 181 -12.74 12.55 0.23
CA SER A 181 -13.93 13.39 0.01
C SER A 181 -13.75 14.81 0.56
N SER A 182 -12.77 15.04 1.43
CA SER A 182 -12.51 16.34 2.09
C SER A 182 -11.80 17.38 1.21
N VAL A 183 -11.92 17.26 -0.11
CA VAL A 183 -11.23 18.10 -1.09
C VAL A 183 -11.58 19.57 -0.89
N VAL A 184 -10.65 20.30 -0.28
CA VAL A 184 -10.58 21.75 -0.45
C VAL A 184 -9.61 21.98 -1.60
N LEU A 185 -10.16 22.19 -2.80
CA LEU A 185 -9.41 22.87 -3.86
C LEU A 185 -8.94 24.19 -3.26
N ALA A 186 -7.64 24.46 -3.29
CA ALA A 186 -7.10 25.71 -2.80
C ALA A 186 -7.92 26.87 -3.40
N ALA A 187 -8.78 27.47 -2.57
CA ALA A 187 -9.58 28.60 -2.98
C ALA A 187 -8.60 29.75 -3.20
N GLY A 188 -8.36 30.06 -4.47
CA GLY A 188 -7.79 31.33 -4.91
C GLY A 188 -6.30 31.52 -4.62
N LYS A 189 -5.46 31.02 -5.52
CA LYS A 189 -4.87 31.94 -6.50
C LYS A 189 -4.94 31.25 -7.85
N ALA A 190 -5.96 31.59 -8.64
CA ALA A 190 -5.67 31.78 -10.04
C ALA A 190 -4.55 32.85 -10.06
N ALA A 191 -3.29 32.41 -10.14
CA ALA A 191 -2.37 33.20 -10.94
C ALA A 191 -3.10 33.37 -12.28
N PRO A 192 -3.19 34.59 -12.85
CA PRO A 192 -3.72 34.71 -14.19
C PRO A 192 -2.99 33.66 -15.03
N VAL A 193 -3.76 32.72 -15.59
CA VAL A 193 -3.30 31.95 -16.72
C VAL A 193 -2.88 33.04 -17.71
N TYR A 194 -1.58 33.23 -17.89
CA TYR A 194 -1.14 33.79 -19.14
C TYR A 194 -1.60 32.74 -20.15
N GLU A 195 -2.70 33.04 -20.82
CA GLU A 195 -3.19 32.25 -21.92
C GLU A 195 -2.03 32.20 -22.91
N GLU A 196 -1.35 31.06 -23.01
CA GLU A 196 -0.48 30.70 -24.14
C GLU A 196 -1.38 30.55 -25.37
N ARG A 197 -1.98 31.68 -25.79
CA ARG A 197 -2.65 31.81 -27.07
C ARG A 197 -1.55 31.94 -28.09
N SER A 198 -1.11 30.78 -28.58
CA SER A 198 -0.65 30.57 -29.95
C SER A 198 -0.65 31.84 -30.82
N GLY A 199 0.53 32.45 -30.96
CA GLY A 199 0.91 33.33 -32.07
C GLY A 199 -0.02 34.49 -32.43
N ALA A 200 0.12 35.62 -31.74
CA ALA A 200 -0.06 36.94 -32.35
C ALA A 200 0.67 38.00 -31.52
N PHE A 201 1.87 38.36 -31.96
CA PHE A 201 2.69 39.42 -31.39
C PHE A 201 1.98 40.77 -31.62
N VAL A 202 1.18 41.22 -30.65
CA VAL A 202 0.64 42.60 -30.65
C VAL A 202 1.75 43.57 -30.25
N VAL A 203 2.60 43.92 -31.21
CA VAL A 203 3.47 45.09 -31.10
C VAL A 203 2.56 46.30 -31.12
N SER A 204 2.47 47.01 -29.99
CA SER A 204 1.77 48.29 -29.99
C SER A 204 2.49 49.25 -30.94
N ALA A 205 1.74 50.06 -31.69
CA ALA A 205 2.28 51.02 -32.66
C ALA A 205 3.31 51.99 -32.03
N ALA A 206 3.30 52.14 -30.71
CA ALA A 206 4.28 52.91 -29.95
C ALA A 206 5.71 52.34 -30.05
N TYR A 207 5.88 51.01 -30.05
CA TYR A 207 7.22 50.39 -30.15
C TYR A 207 7.82 50.48 -31.56
N VAL A 208 6.98 50.46 -32.60
CA VAL A 208 7.42 50.64 -34.00
C VAL A 208 7.93 52.07 -34.21
N ALA A 209 7.27 53.08 -33.64
CA ALA A 209 7.69 54.48 -33.76
C ALA A 209 9.04 54.75 -33.07
N VAL A 210 9.29 54.16 -31.89
CA VAL A 210 10.56 54.32 -31.17
C VAL A 210 11.71 53.60 -31.88
N GLY A 211 11.47 52.42 -32.45
CA GLY A 211 12.47 51.68 -33.21
C GLY A 211 12.90 52.39 -34.51
N VAL A 212 11.95 52.97 -35.24
CA VAL A 212 12.24 53.71 -36.48
C VAL A 212 12.95 55.04 -36.17
N ALA A 213 12.54 55.76 -35.13
CA ALA A 213 13.23 56.98 -34.70
C ALA A 213 14.67 56.70 -34.24
N GLY A 214 14.89 55.61 -33.49
CA GLY A 214 16.22 55.17 -33.05
C GLY A 214 17.17 54.86 -34.21
N LEU A 215 16.68 54.14 -35.23
CA LEU A 215 17.48 53.80 -36.42
C LEU A 215 17.84 55.05 -37.26
N VAL A 216 16.92 56.02 -37.39
CA VAL A 216 17.19 57.27 -38.11
C VAL A 216 18.23 58.12 -37.37
N VAL A 217 18.19 58.17 -36.04
CA VAL A 217 19.19 58.89 -35.23
C VAL A 217 20.56 58.23 -35.33
N VAL A 218 20.65 56.90 -35.24
CA VAL A 218 21.93 56.18 -35.39
C VAL A 218 22.51 56.38 -36.79
N ALA A 219 21.69 56.30 -37.84
CA ALA A 219 22.13 56.58 -39.21
C ALA A 219 22.63 58.02 -39.38
N ALA A 220 21.92 59.00 -38.81
CA ALA A 220 22.34 60.41 -38.85
C ALA A 220 23.68 60.63 -38.10
N VAL A 221 23.86 60.03 -36.93
CA VAL A 221 25.12 60.11 -36.16
C VAL A 221 26.27 59.47 -36.94
N LEU A 222 26.06 58.31 -37.55
CA LEU A 222 27.10 57.64 -38.36
C LEU A 222 27.46 58.42 -39.63
N VAL A 223 26.50 59.11 -40.25
CA VAL A 223 26.77 60.00 -41.40
C VAL A 223 27.55 61.25 -40.98
N GLN A 224 27.25 61.82 -39.81
CA GLN A 224 28.00 62.97 -39.26
C GLN A 224 29.42 62.58 -38.86
N GLN A 225 29.62 61.39 -38.27
CA GLN A 225 30.95 60.90 -37.90
C GLN A 225 31.87 60.60 -39.09
N ARG A 226 31.32 60.31 -40.27
CA ARG A 226 32.12 60.16 -41.51
C ARG A 226 32.52 61.49 -42.17
N ARG A 227 31.98 62.62 -41.71
CA ARG A 227 32.28 63.97 -42.26
C ARG A 227 33.21 64.80 -41.38
N ALA A 228 33.54 64.35 -40.17
CA ALA A 228 34.48 65.06 -39.30
C ALA A 228 35.92 64.59 -39.56
N PRO A 229 36.88 65.48 -39.87
CA PRO A 229 38.30 65.12 -39.91
C PRO A 229 38.80 64.76 -38.51
N GLN A 230 39.47 63.62 -38.37
CA GLN A 230 39.99 63.12 -37.10
C GLN A 230 41.22 63.92 -36.65
N THR A 231 41.11 64.66 -35.55
CA THR A 231 42.26 65.07 -34.74
C THR A 231 42.51 63.99 -33.68
N VAL A 232 43.61 63.26 -33.85
CA VAL A 232 44.07 62.22 -32.92
C VAL A 232 44.80 62.88 -31.75
N LEU A 233 44.37 62.60 -30.52
CA LEU A 233 45.09 62.99 -29.30
C LEU A 233 45.39 61.72 -28.50
N PHE A 234 46.67 61.37 -28.45
CA PHE A 234 47.28 60.33 -27.63
C PHE A 234 47.38 60.80 -26.18
N VAL A 235 47.12 59.92 -25.21
CA VAL A 235 47.59 60.08 -23.83
C VAL A 235 48.15 58.73 -23.33
N ASP A 236 49.42 58.82 -22.95
CA ASP A 236 50.38 57.78 -22.57
C ASP A 236 50.23 57.31 -21.11
N ASP A 237 50.51 56.02 -20.89
CA ASP A 237 51.19 55.33 -19.77
C ASP A 237 51.00 55.71 -18.29
N GLY A 238 50.81 54.68 -17.44
CA GLY A 238 51.03 54.81 -16.00
C GLY A 238 50.64 53.64 -15.06
N TYR A 239 51.39 52.53 -15.14
CA TYR A 239 51.88 51.66 -14.04
C TYR A 239 51.00 51.16 -12.85
N LEU A 240 51.02 49.83 -12.71
CA LEU A 240 50.69 48.88 -11.60
C LEU A 240 51.51 49.14 -10.29
N PRO A 241 51.25 48.51 -9.10
CA PRO A 241 51.19 47.04 -8.96
C PRO A 241 50.31 46.39 -7.86
N LEU A 242 50.22 45.08 -8.05
CA LEU A 242 49.75 43.98 -7.21
C LEU A 242 50.21 44.05 -5.74
N VAL A 243 49.34 43.58 -4.85
CA VAL A 243 49.71 43.05 -3.53
C VAL A 243 49.08 41.66 -3.37
N MET A 244 49.90 40.77 -2.82
CA MET A 244 49.77 39.31 -2.71
C MET A 244 48.57 38.85 -1.88
#